data_AF-A0A418C1X2-F1
#
_entry.id   AF-A0A418C1X2-F1
#
_cell.length_a   1.000
_cell.length_b   1.000
_cell.length_c   1.000
_cell.angle_alpha   90.00
_cell.angle_beta   90.00
_cell.angle_gamma   90.00
#
_symmetry.space_group_name_H-M   'P 1'
#
loop_
_entity.id
_entity.type
_entity.pdbx_description
1 polymer ?
#
loop_
_entity_poly.entity_id
_entity_poly.type
_entity_poly.pdbx_seq_one_letter_code
_entity_poly.pdbx_strand_id
1 'polypeptide(L)'
;VHPDSRDKYINAADCGFRGSTWLGNAYFKGPREYESTTYDTAHIASTYAALSILRTLGDNFSRVNKPAIVQALKALQNPVTGGFMASSLGTEEDMRFVYCACAISYMLGDWSGVDCDGVVRFVNACATYEGGFGSYPGLEAQGGVTYCGLASLVLCGRLVQATFDLSLLQHWLLMRQQQGFQGRTNKQPDVCYAFWDGASLHLLGLHGLVDVSTCERFVLSCQHKHGGIAKYATVYPDVLHSYYGLAWLSIAGVGPGLKSLDVKLQLPL
;
A
#
# COMPACT_ATOMS: atom_id res chain seq x y z
N VAL A 1 18.69 0.67 -6.88
CA VAL A 1 19.28 1.75 -7.68
C VAL A 1 19.92 2.75 -6.74
N HIS A 2 21.23 2.91 -6.84
CA HIS A 2 21.99 3.93 -6.09
C HIS A 2 22.08 5.21 -6.91
N PRO A 3 22.44 6.36 -6.31
CA PRO A 3 22.87 7.52 -7.09
C PRO A 3 24.08 7.17 -7.96
N ASP A 4 24.16 7.72 -9.16
CA ASP A 4 25.31 7.58 -10.04
C ASP A 4 26.56 8.13 -9.35
N SER A 5 27.65 7.37 -9.45
CA SER A 5 28.92 7.68 -8.81
C SER A 5 29.65 8.88 -9.41
N ARG A 6 29.36 9.23 -10.68
CA ARG A 6 29.97 10.36 -11.39
C ARG A 6 29.20 11.65 -11.14
N ASP A 7 27.88 11.58 -11.17
CA ASP A 7 26.99 12.69 -10.84
C ASP A 7 25.64 12.19 -10.31
N LYS A 8 25.43 12.39 -9.00
CA LYS A 8 24.22 11.96 -8.28
C LYS A 8 22.91 12.54 -8.82
N TYR A 9 22.96 13.61 -9.63
CA TYR A 9 21.75 14.24 -10.19
C TYR A 9 21.26 13.53 -11.46
N ILE A 10 22.11 12.74 -12.13
CA ILE A 10 21.77 12.05 -13.39
C ILE A 10 20.54 11.15 -13.23
N ASN A 11 20.48 10.39 -12.14
CA ASN A 11 19.45 9.38 -11.90
C ASN A 11 18.72 9.61 -10.56
N ALA A 12 18.61 10.88 -10.14
CA ALA A 12 18.01 11.23 -8.86
C ALA A 12 16.56 10.75 -8.73
N ALA A 13 15.81 10.72 -9.84
CA ALA A 13 14.44 10.22 -9.90
C ALA A 13 14.34 8.68 -9.91
N ASP A 14 15.46 7.98 -10.15
CA ASP A 14 15.49 6.54 -10.38
C ASP A 14 15.89 5.74 -9.13
N CYS A 15 16.28 6.42 -8.06
CA CYS A 15 16.84 5.80 -6.86
C CYS A 15 15.79 5.05 -6.02
N GLY A 16 16.22 3.97 -5.37
CA GLY A 16 15.35 3.11 -4.56
C GLY A 16 15.62 1.62 -4.77
N PHE A 17 14.60 0.77 -4.65
CA PHE A 17 14.74 -0.67 -4.86
C PHE A 17 14.11 -1.13 -6.17
N ARG A 18 14.73 -2.15 -6.76
CA ARG A 18 14.24 -2.87 -7.94
C ARG A 18 13.30 -3.99 -7.49
N GLY A 19 12.38 -4.41 -8.36
CA GLY A 19 11.55 -5.58 -8.08
C GLY A 19 12.32 -6.91 -8.19
N SER A 20 13.35 -6.96 -9.02
CA SER A 20 14.24 -8.12 -9.18
C SER A 20 15.54 -7.72 -9.88
N THR A 21 16.40 -8.69 -10.18
CA THR A 21 17.68 -8.50 -10.90
C THR A 21 17.56 -8.71 -12.41
N TRP A 22 16.34 -8.65 -12.98
CA TRP A 22 16.07 -9.03 -14.37
C TRP A 22 16.85 -8.23 -15.44
N LEU A 23 17.27 -7.00 -15.13
CA LEU A 23 18.09 -6.16 -16.00
C LEU A 23 19.55 -6.63 -16.12
N GLY A 24 19.96 -7.68 -15.40
CA GLY A 24 21.30 -8.24 -15.49
C GLY A 24 22.38 -7.40 -14.81
N ASN A 25 22.00 -6.49 -13.90
CA ASN A 25 22.96 -5.75 -13.10
C ASN A 25 23.86 -6.71 -12.31
N ALA A 26 25.16 -6.41 -12.27
CA ALA A 26 26.10 -7.15 -11.44
C ALA A 26 25.67 -7.13 -9.96
N TYR A 27 25.68 -8.30 -9.32
CA TYR A 27 25.36 -8.44 -7.91
C TYR A 27 26.42 -7.74 -7.05
N PHE A 28 26.00 -7.03 -6.00
CA PHE A 28 26.85 -6.30 -5.04
C PHE A 28 27.73 -5.15 -5.58
N LYS A 29 27.41 -4.52 -6.71
CA LYS A 29 28.03 -3.21 -7.01
C LYS A 29 27.67 -2.21 -5.93
N GLY A 30 28.68 -1.78 -5.17
CA GLY A 30 28.51 -0.82 -4.08
C GLY A 30 28.13 0.57 -4.60
N PRO A 31 27.64 1.48 -3.73
CA PRO A 31 27.22 2.82 -4.13
C PRO A 31 28.32 3.62 -4.85
N ARG A 32 29.59 3.38 -4.54
CA ARG A 32 30.75 4.07 -5.13
C ARG A 32 31.10 3.60 -6.54
N GLU A 33 30.58 2.45 -6.96
CA GLU A 33 30.86 1.80 -8.24
C GLU A 33 29.62 1.77 -9.15
N TYR A 34 28.51 2.32 -8.67
CA TYR A 34 27.27 2.32 -9.42
C TYR A 34 27.33 3.42 -10.49
N GLU A 35 27.16 3.00 -11.74
CA GLU A 35 26.94 3.87 -12.88
C GLU A 35 25.53 3.62 -13.37
N SER A 36 24.76 4.70 -13.47
CA SER A 36 23.38 4.65 -13.95
C SER A 36 23.34 4.27 -15.43
N THR A 37 22.29 3.56 -15.81
CA THR A 37 21.99 3.24 -17.21
C THR A 37 20.56 3.66 -17.50
N THR A 38 20.24 3.89 -18.77
CA THR A 38 18.97 4.50 -19.21
C THR A 38 17.71 3.84 -18.65
N TYR A 39 17.75 2.53 -18.39
CA TYR A 39 16.56 1.76 -18.01
C TYR A 39 16.64 1.17 -16.60
N ASP A 40 17.69 1.50 -15.85
CA ASP A 40 17.88 1.00 -14.50
C ASP A 40 17.22 1.90 -13.46
N THR A 41 15.91 1.73 -13.30
CA THR A 41 15.09 2.52 -12.38
C THR A 41 14.51 1.68 -11.24
N ALA A 42 14.34 2.33 -10.09
CA ALA A 42 13.58 1.77 -8.98
C ALA A 42 12.08 1.82 -9.28
N HIS A 43 11.32 1.04 -8.52
CA HIS A 43 9.87 1.06 -8.56
C HIS A 43 9.34 1.36 -7.16
N ILE A 44 8.41 2.31 -7.03
CA ILE A 44 7.95 2.78 -5.71
C ILE A 44 7.38 1.63 -4.84
N ALA A 45 6.61 0.72 -5.43
CA ALA A 45 6.08 -0.45 -4.72
C ALA A 45 7.18 -1.42 -4.28
N SER A 46 8.26 -1.54 -5.07
CA SER A 46 9.42 -2.38 -4.72
C SER A 46 10.24 -1.73 -3.62
N THR A 47 10.36 -0.41 -3.61
CA THR A 47 10.97 0.37 -2.50
C THR A 47 10.18 0.19 -1.21
N TYR A 48 8.85 0.31 -1.26
CA TYR A 48 7.99 0.00 -0.11
C TYR A 48 8.20 -1.43 0.38
N ALA A 49 8.07 -2.44 -0.50
CA ALA A 49 8.22 -3.85 -0.15
C ALA A 49 9.60 -4.16 0.44
N ALA A 50 10.68 -3.62 -0.14
CA ALA A 50 12.04 -3.85 0.35
C ALA A 50 12.26 -3.26 1.76
N LEU A 51 11.78 -2.04 2.01
CA LEU A 51 11.86 -1.43 3.35
C LEU A 51 11.03 -2.20 4.38
N SER A 52 9.83 -2.64 3.98
CA SER A 52 8.96 -3.50 4.78
C SER A 52 9.64 -4.83 5.15
N ILE A 53 10.30 -5.48 4.19
CA ILE A 53 11.06 -6.72 4.42
C ILE A 53 12.24 -6.46 5.36
N LEU A 54 13.05 -5.43 5.10
CA LEU A 54 14.19 -5.07 5.92
C LEU A 54 13.78 -4.80 7.38
N ARG A 55 12.69 -4.05 7.60
CA ARG A 55 12.12 -3.81 8.93
C ARG A 55 11.67 -5.10 9.60
N THR A 56 10.96 -5.96 8.86
CA THR A 56 10.48 -7.25 9.37
C THR A 56 11.64 -8.15 9.81
N LEU A 57 12.78 -8.06 9.11
CA LEU A 57 14.01 -8.78 9.44
C LEU A 57 14.86 -8.11 10.54
N GLY A 58 14.43 -6.97 11.09
CA GLY A 58 15.13 -6.25 12.15
C GLY A 58 16.31 -5.38 11.69
N ASP A 59 16.43 -5.08 10.40
CA ASP A 59 17.45 -4.14 9.89
C ASP A 59 17.11 -2.70 10.34
N ASN A 60 18.13 -1.89 10.61
CA ASN A 60 18.00 -0.52 11.11
C ASN A 60 18.04 0.55 10.00
N PHE A 61 18.00 0.12 8.74
CA PHE A 61 18.12 0.95 7.54
C PHE A 61 19.43 1.74 7.40
N SER A 62 20.49 1.42 8.16
CA SER A 62 21.77 2.14 8.12
C SER A 62 22.44 2.12 6.73
N ARG A 63 22.18 1.08 5.93
CA ARG A 63 22.69 0.92 4.56
C ARG A 63 21.75 1.46 3.49
N VAL A 64 20.54 1.87 3.86
CA VAL A 64 19.57 2.46 2.93
C VAL A 64 19.98 3.90 2.69
N ASN A 65 20.15 4.28 1.42
CA ASN A 65 20.38 5.68 1.06
C ASN A 65 19.04 6.44 1.12
N LYS A 66 18.64 6.83 2.34
CA LYS A 66 17.36 7.53 2.60
C LYS A 66 17.22 8.81 1.78
N PRO A 67 18.23 9.72 1.71
CA PRO A 67 18.11 10.94 0.91
C PRO A 67 17.84 10.68 -0.58
N ALA A 68 18.44 9.63 -1.15
CA ALA A 68 18.20 9.28 -2.55
C ALA A 68 16.76 8.78 -2.79
N ILE A 69 16.20 7.99 -1.86
CA ILE A 69 14.80 7.54 -1.94
C ILE A 69 13.85 8.73 -1.80
N VAL A 70 14.08 9.61 -0.83
CA VAL A 70 13.26 10.80 -0.60
C VAL A 70 13.26 11.73 -1.82
N GLN A 71 14.43 11.92 -2.45
CA GLN A 71 14.53 12.69 -3.69
C GLN A 71 13.78 12.03 -4.86
N ALA A 72 13.81 10.71 -4.96
CA ALA A 72 13.06 9.98 -5.98
C ALA A 72 11.54 10.11 -5.76
N LEU A 73 11.05 9.98 -4.52
CA LEU A 73 9.63 10.22 -4.20
C LEU A 73 9.17 11.60 -4.65
N LYS A 74 9.98 12.63 -4.40
CA LYS A 74 9.68 14.01 -4.82
C LYS A 74 9.51 14.13 -6.33
N ALA A 75 10.33 13.41 -7.10
CA ALA A 75 10.26 13.43 -8.56
C ALA A 75 9.08 12.63 -9.11
N LEU A 76 8.60 11.62 -8.37
CA LEU A 76 7.47 10.77 -8.78
C LEU A 76 6.10 11.40 -8.50
N GLN A 77 6.03 12.40 -7.62
CA GLN A 77 4.78 13.09 -7.31
C GLN A 77 4.42 14.11 -8.38
N ASN A 78 3.20 14.03 -8.88
CA ASN A 78 2.65 15.04 -9.77
C ASN A 78 2.30 16.30 -8.95
N PRO A 79 2.94 17.47 -9.22
CA PRO A 79 2.74 18.67 -8.41
C PRO A 79 1.33 19.29 -8.57
N VAL A 80 0.61 18.97 -9.66
CA VAL A 80 -0.71 19.50 -9.92
C VAL A 80 -1.77 18.69 -9.17
N THR A 81 -1.87 17.40 -9.49
CA THR A 81 -2.88 16.49 -8.94
C THR A 81 -2.54 16.05 -7.52
N GLY A 82 -1.25 15.86 -7.21
CA GLY A 82 -0.74 15.36 -5.95
C GLY A 82 -0.56 13.84 -5.87
N GLY A 83 -0.97 13.09 -6.91
CA GLY A 83 -0.75 11.64 -6.99
C GLY A 83 0.67 11.28 -7.41
N PHE A 84 0.95 9.99 -7.49
CA PHE A 84 2.30 9.46 -7.75
C PHE A 84 2.29 8.51 -8.93
N MET A 85 3.39 8.52 -9.68
CA MET A 85 3.75 7.43 -10.60
C MET A 85 4.62 6.38 -9.90
N ALA A 86 4.74 5.20 -10.50
CA ALA A 86 5.51 4.08 -9.97
C ALA A 86 7.00 4.17 -10.27
N SER A 87 7.35 4.79 -11.41
CA SER A 87 8.70 4.89 -11.95
C SER A 87 8.83 6.19 -12.77
N SER A 88 10.06 6.71 -12.84
CA SER A 88 10.45 7.88 -13.62
C SER A 88 10.30 7.68 -15.13
N LEU A 89 10.26 6.44 -15.61
CA LEU A 89 10.07 6.11 -17.03
C LEU A 89 8.64 6.40 -17.55
N GLY A 90 7.75 6.87 -16.68
CA GLY A 90 6.34 7.13 -16.99
C GLY A 90 5.49 5.88 -16.80
N THR A 91 4.59 5.94 -15.82
CA THR A 91 3.57 4.92 -15.56
C THR A 91 2.23 5.61 -15.35
N GLU A 92 1.18 4.85 -15.04
CA GLU A 92 -0.06 5.43 -14.54
C GLU A 92 0.17 6.20 -13.23
N GLU A 93 -0.69 7.20 -13.00
CA GLU A 93 -0.86 7.85 -11.70
C GLU A 93 -2.01 7.17 -10.96
N ASP A 94 -1.77 6.67 -9.74
CA ASP A 94 -2.72 5.80 -9.05
C ASP A 94 -2.60 5.89 -7.52
N MET A 95 -3.74 5.77 -6.83
CA MET A 95 -3.86 5.74 -5.36
C MET A 95 -2.92 4.74 -4.68
N ARG A 96 -2.62 3.61 -5.34
CA ARG A 96 -1.66 2.59 -4.85
C ARG A 96 -0.27 3.18 -4.61
N PHE A 97 0.17 4.10 -5.47
CA PHE A 97 1.49 4.72 -5.38
C PHE A 97 1.51 5.84 -4.34
N VAL A 98 0.37 6.51 -4.09
CA VAL A 98 0.20 7.45 -2.98
C VAL A 98 0.44 6.73 -1.64
N TYR A 99 -0.16 5.55 -1.45
CA TYR A 99 0.08 4.72 -0.27
C TYR A 99 1.55 4.32 -0.14
N CYS A 100 2.16 3.83 -1.23
CA CYS A 100 3.57 3.46 -1.21
C CYS A 100 4.46 4.64 -0.78
N ALA A 101 4.25 5.83 -1.34
CA ALA A 101 5.00 7.04 -1.00
C ALA A 101 4.86 7.38 0.49
N CYS A 102 3.63 7.41 1.00
CA CYS A 102 3.36 7.73 2.40
C CYS A 102 3.96 6.70 3.37
N ALA A 103 3.85 5.41 3.04
CA ALA A 103 4.41 4.34 3.87
C ALA A 103 5.95 4.37 3.88
N ILE A 104 6.58 4.65 2.73
CA ILE A 104 8.04 4.85 2.64
C ILE A 104 8.46 6.03 3.52
N SER A 105 7.85 7.21 3.35
CA SER A 105 8.17 8.40 4.14
C SER A 105 7.99 8.16 5.64
N TYR A 106 6.91 7.48 6.03
CA TYR A 106 6.66 7.10 7.42
C TYR A 106 7.76 6.17 7.98
N MET A 107 8.15 5.12 7.24
CA MET A 107 9.22 4.20 7.67
C MET A 107 10.60 4.85 7.72
N LEU A 108 10.88 5.81 6.84
CA LEU A 108 12.15 6.53 6.82
C LEU A 108 12.22 7.66 7.86
N GLY A 109 11.06 8.13 8.34
CA GLY A 109 10.94 9.27 9.24
C GLY A 109 11.20 10.62 8.55
N ASP A 110 11.02 10.69 7.24
CA ASP A 110 11.30 11.87 6.41
C ASP A 110 10.19 12.09 5.39
N TRP A 111 9.50 13.23 5.51
CA TRP A 111 8.39 13.64 4.65
C TRP A 111 8.79 14.72 3.64
N SER A 112 10.05 15.14 3.59
CA SER A 112 10.51 16.23 2.71
C SER A 112 10.41 15.91 1.21
N GLY A 113 10.20 14.63 0.87
CA GLY A 113 9.97 14.15 -0.49
C GLY A 113 8.49 13.94 -0.86
N VAL A 114 7.54 14.24 0.03
CA VAL A 114 6.10 14.08 -0.23
C VAL A 114 5.36 15.37 0.12
N ASP A 115 4.77 16.01 -0.89
CA ASP A 115 3.76 17.06 -0.70
C ASP A 115 2.49 16.42 -0.12
N CYS A 116 2.35 16.51 1.20
CA CYS A 116 1.21 15.98 1.94
C CYS A 116 -0.10 16.71 1.62
N ASP A 117 -0.04 17.99 1.24
CA ASP A 117 -1.24 18.74 0.83
C ASP A 117 -1.67 18.27 -0.58
N GLY A 118 -0.70 17.90 -1.42
CA GLY A 118 -0.91 17.15 -2.66
C GLY A 118 -1.62 15.83 -2.43
N VAL A 119 -1.18 15.04 -1.45
CA VAL A 119 -1.85 13.79 -1.07
C VAL A 119 -3.31 14.03 -0.71
N VAL A 120 -3.60 15.05 0.13
CA VAL A 120 -4.97 15.41 0.51
C VAL A 120 -5.80 15.79 -0.71
N ARG A 121 -5.28 16.62 -1.61
CA ARG A 121 -5.97 16.99 -2.87
C ARG A 121 -6.30 15.76 -3.70
N PHE A 122 -5.33 14.88 -3.93
CA PHE A 122 -5.51 13.69 -4.77
C PHE A 122 -6.56 12.73 -4.19
N VAL A 123 -6.48 12.45 -2.88
CA VAL A 123 -7.45 11.58 -2.20
C VAL A 123 -8.87 12.15 -2.27
N ASN A 124 -9.03 13.45 -1.99
CA ASN A 124 -10.35 14.10 -2.11
C ASN A 124 -10.90 14.05 -3.54
N ALA A 125 -10.06 14.25 -4.55
CA ALA A 125 -10.47 14.19 -5.96
C ALA A 125 -10.88 12.77 -6.40
N CYS A 126 -10.38 11.73 -5.71
CA CYS A 126 -10.74 10.34 -5.98
C CYS A 126 -12.00 9.87 -5.23
N ALA A 127 -12.55 10.67 -4.32
CA ALA A 127 -13.79 10.32 -3.63
C ALA A 127 -14.96 10.26 -4.61
N THR A 128 -15.73 9.18 -4.57
CA THR A 128 -16.84 8.96 -5.50
C THR A 128 -18.18 9.31 -4.86
N TYR A 129 -19.22 9.36 -5.69
CA TYR A 129 -20.60 9.55 -5.23
C TYR A 129 -21.12 8.39 -4.35
N GLU A 130 -20.47 7.22 -4.39
CA GLU A 130 -20.84 6.07 -3.55
C GLU A 130 -20.26 6.18 -2.14
N GLY A 131 -19.19 6.96 -1.95
CA GLY A 131 -18.48 7.14 -0.68
C GLY A 131 -17.06 6.57 -0.64
N GLY A 132 -16.79 5.48 -1.36
CA GLY A 132 -15.44 4.94 -1.51
C GLY A 132 -14.56 5.77 -2.44
N PHE A 133 -13.31 5.34 -2.63
CA PHE A 133 -12.36 6.03 -3.51
C PHE A 133 -12.13 5.26 -4.80
N GLY A 134 -11.95 5.97 -5.92
CA GLY A 134 -11.41 5.44 -7.16
C GLY A 134 -9.88 5.42 -7.17
N SER A 135 -9.28 4.70 -8.12
CA SER A 135 -7.82 4.68 -8.28
C SER A 135 -7.25 6.00 -8.84
N TYR A 136 -8.09 6.77 -9.53
CA TYR A 136 -7.86 8.09 -10.10
C TYR A 136 -9.20 8.86 -10.12
N PRO A 137 -9.23 10.21 -10.15
CA PRO A 137 -10.47 10.97 -10.17
C PRO A 137 -11.45 10.52 -11.27
N GLY A 138 -12.71 10.32 -10.89
CA GLY A 138 -13.79 9.88 -11.78
C GLY A 138 -13.90 8.37 -12.00
N LEU A 139 -13.04 7.55 -11.39
CA LEU A 139 -13.13 6.08 -11.48
C LEU A 139 -14.01 5.47 -10.38
N GLU A 140 -14.45 4.23 -10.61
CA GLU A 140 -15.32 3.45 -9.72
C GLU A 140 -14.69 3.24 -8.33
N ALA A 141 -15.50 3.32 -7.27
CA ALA A 141 -15.01 3.08 -5.91
C ALA A 141 -14.59 1.62 -5.72
N GLN A 142 -13.43 1.38 -5.09
CA GLN A 142 -12.93 0.02 -4.83
C GLN A 142 -12.18 -0.10 -3.50
N GLY A 143 -12.42 -1.19 -2.75
CA GLY A 143 -11.97 -1.32 -1.36
C GLY A 143 -10.46 -1.19 -1.15
N GLY A 144 -9.66 -1.75 -2.07
CA GLY A 144 -8.19 -1.69 -2.01
C GLY A 144 -7.66 -0.27 -2.17
N VAL A 145 -8.21 0.50 -3.12
CA VAL A 145 -7.83 1.90 -3.32
C VAL A 145 -8.42 2.82 -2.24
N THR A 146 -9.61 2.50 -1.72
CA THR A 146 -10.19 3.17 -0.54
C THR A 146 -9.24 3.04 0.65
N TYR A 147 -8.76 1.83 0.94
CA TYR A 147 -7.73 1.61 1.95
C TYR A 147 -6.48 2.43 1.65
N CYS A 148 -5.96 2.42 0.42
CA CYS A 148 -4.74 3.14 0.06
C CYS A 148 -4.87 4.64 0.35
N GLY A 149 -5.97 5.28 -0.06
CA GLY A 149 -6.20 6.70 0.19
C GLY A 149 -6.36 7.00 1.68
N LEU A 150 -7.18 6.22 2.39
CA LEU A 150 -7.41 6.41 3.83
C LEU A 150 -6.13 6.20 4.66
N ALA A 151 -5.42 5.09 4.43
CA ALA A 151 -4.17 4.80 5.12
C ALA A 151 -3.10 5.85 4.83
N SER A 152 -3.05 6.40 3.61
CA SER A 152 -2.15 7.51 3.27
C SER A 152 -2.42 8.74 4.13
N LEU A 153 -3.69 9.14 4.25
CA LEU A 153 -4.11 10.28 5.10
C LEU A 153 -3.81 10.04 6.58
N VAL A 154 -3.95 8.80 7.06
CA VAL A 154 -3.57 8.44 8.43
C VAL A 154 -2.06 8.51 8.62
N LEU A 155 -1.27 7.96 7.70
CA LEU A 155 0.19 7.95 7.77
C LEU A 155 0.79 9.36 7.79
N CYS A 156 0.29 10.27 6.94
CA CYS A 156 0.77 11.66 6.92
C CYS A 156 0.10 12.57 7.97
N GLY A 157 -0.82 12.03 8.79
CA GLY A 157 -1.51 12.79 9.83
C GLY A 157 -2.40 13.91 9.27
N ARG A 158 -3.05 13.66 8.13
CA ARG A 158 -3.88 14.64 7.40
C ARG A 158 -5.34 14.24 7.25
N LEU A 159 -5.79 13.16 7.88
CA LEU A 159 -7.20 12.71 7.79
C LEU A 159 -8.21 13.82 8.13
N VAL A 160 -7.92 14.69 9.11
CA VAL A 160 -8.78 15.81 9.51
C VAL A 160 -8.94 16.88 8.41
N GLN A 161 -8.02 16.93 7.45
CA GLN A 161 -8.05 17.89 6.33
C GLN A 161 -8.79 17.34 5.10
N ALA A 162 -9.25 16.08 5.15
CA ALA A 162 -10.09 15.52 4.12
C ALA A 162 -11.44 16.27 4.05
N THR A 163 -11.94 16.47 2.83
CA THR A 163 -13.20 17.18 2.57
C THR A 163 -14.28 16.26 1.99
N PHE A 164 -13.97 15.00 1.70
CA PHE A 164 -14.98 14.00 1.34
C PHE A 164 -15.92 13.71 2.51
N ASP A 165 -17.12 13.23 2.22
CA ASP A 165 -18.09 12.86 3.24
C ASP A 165 -17.64 11.59 3.97
N LEU A 166 -17.14 11.77 5.20
CA LEU A 166 -16.66 10.68 6.03
C LEU A 166 -17.80 9.70 6.41
N SER A 167 -19.02 10.20 6.63
CA SER A 167 -20.16 9.33 6.98
C SER A 167 -20.56 8.45 5.80
N LEU A 168 -20.50 9.01 4.59
CA LEU A 168 -20.75 8.26 3.36
C LEU A 168 -19.67 7.20 3.12
N LEU A 169 -18.39 7.52 3.36
CA LEU A 169 -17.30 6.55 3.29
C LEU A 169 -17.50 5.39 4.29
N GLN A 170 -17.84 5.71 5.54
CA GLN A 170 -18.11 4.71 6.58
C GLN A 170 -19.26 3.79 6.18
N HIS A 171 -20.36 4.37 5.68
CA HIS A 171 -21.49 3.61 5.16
C HIS A 171 -21.07 2.69 4.01
N TRP A 172 -20.34 3.21 3.03
CA TRP A 172 -19.89 2.44 1.87
C TRP A 172 -19.03 1.24 2.27
N LEU A 173 -18.09 1.42 3.20
CA LEU A 173 -17.22 0.38 3.75
C LEU A 173 -18.02 -0.72 4.47
N LEU A 174 -18.97 -0.34 5.33
CA LEU A 174 -19.84 -1.30 6.02
C LEU A 174 -20.67 -2.12 5.02
N MET A 175 -21.16 -1.49 3.94
CA MET A 175 -21.92 -2.16 2.88
C MET A 175 -21.06 -3.07 1.98
N ARG A 176 -19.74 -3.14 2.20
CA ARG A 176 -18.87 -4.14 1.54
C ARG A 176 -18.97 -5.51 2.18
N GLN A 177 -19.40 -5.59 3.44
CA GLN A 177 -19.55 -6.87 4.12
C GLN A 177 -20.70 -7.69 3.53
N GLN A 178 -20.41 -8.94 3.22
CA GLN A 178 -21.33 -9.99 2.78
C GLN A 178 -21.04 -11.21 3.67
N GLN A 179 -20.79 -12.40 3.09
CA GLN A 179 -20.17 -13.51 3.84
C GLN A 179 -18.69 -13.25 4.18
N GLY A 180 -18.00 -12.47 3.34
CA GLY A 180 -16.69 -11.88 3.58
C GLY A 180 -16.79 -10.41 3.23
N PHE A 181 -15.84 -9.86 2.48
CA PHE A 181 -15.95 -8.52 1.90
C PHE A 181 -15.83 -8.57 0.39
N GLN A 182 -16.67 -7.79 -0.30
CA GLN A 182 -16.54 -7.53 -1.74
C GLN A 182 -15.80 -6.22 -1.96
N GLY A 183 -14.90 -6.16 -2.93
CA GLY A 183 -14.18 -4.92 -3.22
C GLY A 183 -15.00 -3.81 -3.86
N ARG A 184 -16.13 -4.15 -4.49
CA ARG A 184 -16.99 -3.24 -5.26
C ARG A 184 -18.42 -3.75 -5.26
N THR A 185 -19.37 -2.89 -5.59
CA THR A 185 -20.79 -3.19 -5.48
C THR A 185 -21.15 -4.29 -6.49
N ASN A 186 -21.94 -5.28 -6.07
CA ASN A 186 -22.34 -6.43 -6.90
C ASN A 186 -21.18 -7.30 -7.40
N LYS A 187 -20.06 -7.38 -6.66
CA LYS A 187 -18.97 -8.32 -6.94
C LYS A 187 -18.94 -9.43 -5.90
N GLN A 188 -18.38 -10.57 -6.28
CA GLN A 188 -18.22 -11.66 -5.34
C GLN A 188 -17.21 -11.28 -4.24
N PRO A 189 -17.44 -11.70 -2.98
CA PRO A 189 -16.46 -11.56 -1.92
C PRO A 189 -15.13 -12.23 -2.26
N ASP A 190 -14.06 -11.64 -1.75
CA ASP A 190 -12.69 -12.07 -1.96
C ASP A 190 -11.91 -11.84 -0.66
N VAL A 191 -11.16 -12.85 -0.22
CA VAL A 191 -10.44 -12.85 1.05
C VAL A 191 -9.59 -11.60 1.27
N CYS A 192 -8.94 -11.06 0.22
CA CYS A 192 -8.07 -9.90 0.43
C CYS A 192 -8.85 -8.65 0.85
N TYR A 193 -10.14 -8.54 0.51
CA TYR A 193 -10.98 -7.42 0.93
C TYR A 193 -11.42 -7.52 2.39
N ALA A 194 -11.35 -8.70 3.00
CA ALA A 194 -11.48 -8.78 4.45
C ALA A 194 -10.41 -7.88 5.09
N PHE A 195 -9.17 -7.96 4.61
CA PHE A 195 -8.14 -7.00 4.99
C PHE A 195 -8.44 -5.59 4.49
N TRP A 196 -8.62 -5.34 3.19
CA TRP A 196 -8.70 -3.95 2.69
C TRP A 196 -9.84 -3.14 3.32
N ASP A 197 -11.05 -3.68 3.35
CA ASP A 197 -12.20 -2.98 3.91
C ASP A 197 -12.20 -3.06 5.44
N GLY A 198 -11.85 -4.21 6.02
CA GLY A 198 -11.75 -4.37 7.48
C GLY A 198 -10.66 -3.51 8.11
N ALA A 199 -9.50 -3.39 7.48
CA ALA A 199 -8.43 -2.48 7.89
C ALA A 199 -8.86 -1.02 7.77
N SER A 200 -9.59 -0.65 6.72
CA SER A 200 -10.14 0.70 6.58
C SER A 200 -11.12 1.02 7.72
N LEU A 201 -12.03 0.09 8.04
CA LEU A 201 -12.92 0.20 9.19
C LEU A 201 -12.14 0.28 10.52
N HIS A 202 -11.06 -0.49 10.67
CA HIS A 202 -10.19 -0.43 11.85
C HIS A 202 -9.51 0.94 12.00
N LEU A 203 -8.96 1.50 10.92
CA LEU A 203 -8.36 2.84 10.92
C LEU A 203 -9.37 3.94 11.29
N LEU A 204 -10.66 3.72 11.01
CA LEU A 204 -11.75 4.62 11.39
C LEU A 204 -12.32 4.34 12.80
N GLY A 205 -11.81 3.33 13.52
CA GLY A 205 -12.34 2.93 14.83
C GLY A 205 -13.68 2.20 14.77
N LEU A 206 -14.07 1.67 13.60
CA LEU A 206 -15.37 1.06 13.33
C LEU A 206 -15.33 -0.46 13.15
N HIS A 207 -14.18 -1.11 13.36
CA HIS A 207 -14.07 -2.57 13.21
C HIS A 207 -15.03 -3.34 14.14
N GLY A 208 -15.46 -2.75 15.26
CA GLY A 208 -16.47 -3.34 16.15
C GLY A 208 -17.86 -3.50 15.51
N LEU A 209 -18.12 -2.91 14.34
CA LEU A 209 -19.35 -3.08 13.57
C LEU A 209 -19.29 -4.23 12.56
N VAL A 210 -18.13 -4.85 12.38
CA VAL A 210 -17.95 -5.98 11.46
C VAL A 210 -18.56 -7.24 12.06
N ASP A 211 -19.36 -7.98 11.29
CA ASP A 211 -19.73 -9.36 11.64
C ASP A 211 -18.49 -10.28 11.48
N VAL A 212 -17.67 -10.29 12.53
CA VAL A 212 -16.42 -11.06 12.58
C VAL A 212 -16.69 -12.54 12.39
N SER A 213 -17.73 -13.08 12.99
CA SER A 213 -18.04 -14.52 12.95
C SER A 213 -18.30 -15.01 11.53
N THR A 214 -19.08 -14.25 10.74
CA THR A 214 -19.36 -14.63 9.36
C THR A 214 -18.13 -14.48 8.47
N CYS A 215 -17.38 -13.38 8.61
CA CYS A 215 -16.18 -13.13 7.82
C CYS A 215 -15.06 -14.14 8.13
N GLU A 216 -14.89 -14.53 9.39
CA GLU A 216 -13.95 -15.58 9.81
C GLU A 216 -14.26 -16.92 9.14
N ARG A 217 -15.53 -17.36 9.17
CA ARG A 217 -15.94 -18.59 8.48
C ARG A 217 -15.64 -18.54 6.99
N PHE A 218 -15.86 -17.39 6.33
CA PHE A 218 -15.51 -17.22 4.92
C PHE A 218 -14.01 -17.33 4.68
N VAL A 219 -13.18 -16.59 5.43
CA VAL A 219 -11.71 -16.63 5.26
C VAL A 219 -11.16 -18.04 5.49
N LEU A 220 -11.61 -18.72 6.56
CA LEU A 220 -11.18 -20.08 6.88
C LEU A 220 -11.68 -21.12 5.86
N SER A 221 -12.86 -20.91 5.26
CA SER A 221 -13.34 -21.77 4.16
C SER A 221 -12.48 -21.69 2.90
N CYS A 222 -11.66 -20.64 2.78
CA CYS A 222 -10.73 -20.45 1.67
C CYS A 222 -9.32 -21.00 1.97
N GLN A 223 -9.10 -21.61 3.14
CA GLN A 223 -7.85 -22.27 3.47
C GLN A 223 -7.69 -23.56 2.67
N HIS A 224 -6.56 -23.70 2.00
CA HIS A 224 -6.30 -24.87 1.18
C HIS A 224 -5.66 -26.00 2.02
N LYS A 225 -6.00 -27.26 1.70
CA LYS A 225 -5.50 -28.46 2.41
C LYS A 225 -3.98 -28.63 2.42
N HIS A 226 -3.26 -27.92 1.54
CA HIS A 226 -1.80 -27.93 1.47
C HIS A 226 -1.16 -26.65 2.04
N GLY A 227 -1.92 -25.85 2.78
CA GLY A 227 -1.51 -24.55 3.29
C GLY A 227 -1.84 -23.40 2.34
N GLY A 228 -1.78 -22.19 2.89
CA GLY A 228 -2.20 -20.97 2.22
C GLY A 228 -3.71 -20.73 2.24
N ILE A 229 -4.10 -19.50 1.94
CA ILE A 229 -5.49 -19.04 1.82
C ILE A 229 -5.67 -18.50 0.40
N ALA A 230 -6.76 -18.91 -0.24
CA ALA A 230 -7.11 -18.50 -1.59
C ALA A 230 -8.10 -17.33 -1.59
N LYS A 231 -8.33 -16.76 -2.77
CA LYS A 231 -9.34 -15.72 -3.00
C LYS A 231 -10.76 -16.14 -2.60
N TYR A 232 -11.14 -17.36 -2.99
CA TYR A 232 -12.38 -18.05 -2.63
C TYR A 232 -12.12 -19.58 -2.64
N ALA A 233 -13.00 -20.37 -2.03
CA ALA A 233 -12.76 -21.79 -1.72
C ALA A 233 -12.43 -22.71 -2.91
N THR A 234 -12.77 -22.33 -4.14
CA THR A 234 -12.62 -23.18 -5.34
C THR A 234 -11.37 -22.90 -6.18
N VAL A 235 -10.45 -22.05 -5.70
CA VAL A 235 -9.19 -21.73 -6.41
C VAL A 235 -7.96 -22.02 -5.56
N TYR A 236 -6.80 -22.08 -6.22
CA TYR A 236 -5.53 -22.30 -5.55
C TYR A 236 -5.14 -21.10 -4.67
N PRO A 237 -4.47 -21.35 -3.53
CA PRO A 237 -3.95 -20.30 -2.68
C PRO A 237 -2.76 -19.59 -3.34
N ASP A 238 -2.55 -18.34 -2.95
CA ASP A 238 -1.37 -17.56 -3.32
C ASP A 238 -0.86 -16.75 -2.12
N VAL A 239 0.33 -16.18 -2.27
CA VAL A 239 1.01 -15.45 -1.18
C VAL A 239 0.21 -14.22 -0.74
N LEU A 240 -0.48 -13.54 -1.65
CA LEU A 240 -1.22 -12.32 -1.38
C LEU A 240 -2.45 -12.62 -0.50
N HIS A 241 -3.30 -13.56 -0.92
CA HIS A 241 -4.50 -13.90 -0.16
C HIS A 241 -4.15 -14.64 1.14
N SER A 242 -3.07 -15.43 1.15
CA SER A 242 -2.54 -16.02 2.39
C SER A 242 -2.15 -14.94 3.40
N TYR A 243 -1.39 -13.94 2.96
CA TYR A 243 -0.97 -12.84 3.83
C TYR A 243 -2.16 -12.04 4.34
N TYR A 244 -3.02 -11.56 3.44
CA TYR A 244 -4.12 -10.68 3.82
C TYR A 244 -5.25 -11.40 4.57
N GLY A 245 -5.47 -12.69 4.32
CA GLY A 245 -6.35 -13.51 5.15
C GLY A 245 -5.86 -13.57 6.60
N LEU A 246 -4.56 -13.85 6.81
CA LEU A 246 -3.95 -13.86 8.14
C LEU A 246 -3.92 -12.45 8.78
N ALA A 247 -3.61 -11.42 8.00
CA ALA A 247 -3.59 -10.04 8.47
C ALA A 247 -4.97 -9.60 8.99
N TRP A 248 -6.05 -9.95 8.28
CA TRP A 248 -7.40 -9.67 8.77
C TRP A 248 -7.75 -10.49 10.01
N LEU A 249 -7.41 -11.78 10.07
CA LEU A 249 -7.62 -12.61 11.28
C LEU A 249 -6.91 -12.04 12.51
N SER A 250 -5.75 -11.39 12.31
CA SER A 250 -5.05 -10.63 13.36
C SER A 250 -5.84 -9.39 13.78
N ILE A 251 -6.30 -8.55 12.83
CA ILE A 251 -7.14 -7.37 13.12
C ILE A 251 -8.41 -7.77 13.88
N ALA A 252 -9.04 -8.88 13.49
CA ALA A 252 -10.26 -9.39 14.09
C ALA A 252 -10.05 -10.04 15.47
N GLY A 253 -8.80 -10.35 15.86
CA GLY A 253 -8.49 -10.96 17.15
C GLY A 253 -8.96 -12.41 17.32
N VAL A 254 -9.20 -13.13 16.22
CA VAL A 254 -9.73 -14.51 16.23
C VAL A 254 -8.71 -15.57 15.84
N GLY A 255 -7.59 -15.20 15.20
CA GLY A 255 -6.54 -16.15 14.82
C GLY A 255 -5.57 -16.46 15.97
N PRO A 256 -5.51 -17.70 16.50
CA PRO A 256 -4.61 -18.05 17.58
C PRO A 256 -3.15 -17.93 17.14
N GLY A 257 -2.32 -17.30 17.98
CA GLY A 257 -0.88 -17.14 17.73
C GLY A 257 -0.51 -16.08 16.68
N LEU A 258 -1.48 -15.34 16.14
CA LEU A 258 -1.19 -14.22 15.24
C LEU A 258 -0.71 -13.00 16.04
N LYS A 259 0.39 -12.40 15.58
CA LYS A 259 0.89 -11.14 16.13
C LYS A 259 -0.08 -10.01 15.81
N SER A 260 -0.13 -8.99 16.65
CA SER A 260 -0.82 -7.74 16.35
C SER A 260 -0.22 -7.07 15.11
N LEU A 261 -1.05 -6.37 14.35
CA LEU A 261 -0.67 -5.73 13.09
C LEU A 261 -0.66 -4.20 13.23
N ASP A 262 0.40 -3.56 12.72
CA ASP A 262 0.38 -2.16 12.33
C ASP A 262 -0.44 -2.00 11.05
N VAL A 263 -1.74 -1.76 11.21
CA VAL A 263 -2.74 -1.74 10.12
C VAL A 263 -2.43 -0.69 9.05
N LYS A 264 -1.85 0.46 9.42
CA LYS A 264 -1.48 1.53 8.47
C LYS A 264 -0.26 1.18 7.62
N LEU A 265 0.59 0.26 8.07
CA LEU A 265 1.77 -0.19 7.33
C LEU A 265 1.61 -1.60 6.76
N GLN A 266 0.56 -2.33 7.13
CA GLN A 266 0.35 -3.72 6.77
C GLN A 266 1.50 -4.60 7.25
N LEU A 267 2.03 -4.36 8.45
CA LEU A 267 3.17 -5.11 9.01
C LEU A 267 2.89 -5.55 10.45
N PRO A 268 3.43 -6.69 10.93
CA PRO A 268 3.36 -7.02 12.35
C PRO A 268 4.03 -5.94 13.23
N LEU A 269 3.49 -5.72 14.44
CA LEU A 269 4.09 -4.87 15.47
C LEU A 269 5.39 -5.48 16.04
#